data_AF-A0A968T5U7-F1
#
_entry.id   AF-A0A968T5U7-F1
#
_cell.length_a   1.000
_cell.length_b   1.000
_cell.length_c   1.000
_cell.angle_alpha   90.00
_cell.angle_beta   90.00
_cell.angle_gamma   90.00
#
_symmetry.space_group_name_H-M   'P 1'
#
loop_
_entity.id
_entity.type
_entity.pdbx_description
1 polymer ?
#
loop_
_entity_poly.entity_id
_entity_poly.type
_entity_poly.pdbx_seq_one_letter_code
_entity_poly.pdbx_strand_id
1 'polypeptide(L)'
;MSYNNKYAEYGIALSFACFVNGWTEAGGFKKDFDITTCAIGVVSAGLGKQVPFVFKYVKKYSSYSVSKLKTGLAKLNITGQQADEIIEKIKNSTDNILFFKEGEALSVYINKQGKSFNCVVESVRPGTNGKYVVMGRSMDPVKKVADDLKVLVGNDNVRILDDAYLGGQKFKLNDYDYTLPSGKKVSYKAGYKIYDKNNNVKYTLKGNDEWTVDMAWNDMVNNPVYDDIKDANGYINNIDDLKNLPMYKLNKQWIEKMKNEGYEVINIGNPTSEPTQSLFFDMEKSIMDF
;
A
#
# COMPACT_ATOMS: atom_id res chain seq x y z
N MET A 1 -30.02 -16.00 31.18
CA MET A 1 -29.21 -16.88 30.31
C MET A 1 -27.93 -16.13 29.97
N SER A 2 -26.75 -16.63 30.36
CA SER A 2 -25.48 -16.12 29.87
C SER A 2 -25.14 -16.80 28.55
N TYR A 3 -24.89 -16.04 27.50
CA TYR A 3 -24.49 -16.61 26.22
C TYR A 3 -23.01 -17.03 26.27
N ASN A 4 -22.73 -18.32 26.12
CA ASN A 4 -21.37 -18.87 25.98
C ASN A 4 -20.71 -18.53 24.62
N ASN A 5 -21.31 -17.62 23.85
CA ASN A 5 -20.79 -17.15 22.58
C ASN A 5 -21.30 -15.73 22.28
N LYS A 6 -20.44 -14.73 22.57
CA LYS A 6 -20.75 -13.30 22.38
C LYS A 6 -20.80 -12.86 20.91
N TYR A 7 -20.49 -13.72 19.94
CA TYR A 7 -20.50 -13.39 18.50
C TYR A 7 -21.77 -13.79 17.77
N ALA A 8 -22.56 -14.72 18.33
CA ALA A 8 -23.95 -14.91 17.93
C ALA A 8 -24.76 -13.63 18.24
N GLU A 9 -24.41 -12.95 19.34
CA GLU A 9 -25.01 -11.67 19.74
C GLU A 9 -24.69 -10.52 18.77
N TYR A 10 -23.50 -10.48 18.15
CA TYR A 10 -23.12 -9.42 17.19
C TYR A 10 -23.60 -9.64 15.76
N GLY A 11 -23.60 -10.90 15.27
CA GLY A 11 -24.21 -11.24 13.99
C GLY A 11 -25.73 -11.03 14.03
N ILE A 12 -26.37 -11.35 15.16
CA ILE A 12 -27.76 -10.99 15.40
C ILE A 12 -27.88 -9.47 15.54
N ALA A 13 -27.09 -8.76 16.35
CA ALA A 13 -27.28 -7.32 16.56
C ALA A 13 -27.01 -6.41 15.34
N LEU A 14 -25.97 -6.67 14.52
CA LEU A 14 -25.63 -5.82 13.36
C LEU A 14 -26.47 -6.14 12.12
N SER A 15 -26.80 -7.42 11.90
CA SER A 15 -27.78 -7.81 10.90
C SER A 15 -29.19 -7.38 11.34
N PHE A 16 -29.55 -7.47 12.64
CA PHE A 16 -30.82 -6.93 13.16
C PHE A 16 -30.88 -5.41 13.13
N ALA A 17 -29.80 -4.63 13.26
CA ALA A 17 -29.92 -3.16 13.15
C ALA A 17 -30.32 -2.70 11.72
N CYS A 18 -29.79 -3.37 10.69
CA CYS A 18 -30.22 -3.20 9.29
C CYS A 18 -31.59 -3.86 9.04
N PHE A 19 -31.82 -5.08 9.52
CA PHE A 19 -33.09 -5.80 9.35
C PHE A 19 -34.24 -5.08 10.05
N VAL A 20 -34.13 -4.67 11.32
CA VAL A 20 -35.21 -4.02 12.10
C VAL A 20 -35.64 -2.70 11.48
N ASN A 21 -34.74 -1.96 10.82
CA ASN A 21 -35.10 -0.73 10.12
C ASN A 21 -35.69 -0.96 8.71
N GLY A 22 -35.33 -2.08 8.08
CA GLY A 22 -35.86 -2.52 6.79
C GLY A 22 -37.10 -3.39 6.88
N TRP A 23 -37.40 -3.99 8.03
CA TRP A 23 -38.48 -4.95 8.23
C TRP A 23 -39.77 -4.21 8.57
N THR A 24 -40.84 -4.59 7.87
CA THR A 24 -42.19 -4.03 8.06
C THR A 24 -43.00 -4.89 9.01
N GLU A 25 -43.99 -4.30 9.66
CA GLU A 25 -44.94 -5.02 10.53
C GLU A 25 -45.72 -6.12 9.78
N ALA A 26 -45.79 -6.04 8.45
CA ALA A 26 -46.45 -7.01 7.59
C ALA A 26 -45.61 -8.28 7.30
N GLY A 27 -44.41 -8.41 7.88
CA GLY A 27 -43.58 -9.61 7.73
C GLY A 27 -42.81 -9.67 6.41
N GLY A 28 -42.15 -8.57 6.04
CA GLY A 28 -41.28 -8.48 4.87
C GLY A 28 -40.47 -7.17 4.86
N PHE A 29 -39.54 -7.01 3.91
CA PHE A 29 -38.74 -5.79 3.80
C PHE A 29 -39.52 -4.64 3.16
N LYS A 30 -39.20 -3.39 3.52
CA LYS A 30 -39.64 -2.20 2.78
C LYS A 30 -39.20 -2.33 1.33
N LYS A 31 -40.06 -1.89 0.41
CA LYS A 31 -39.88 -2.10 -1.04
C LYS A 31 -38.65 -1.40 -1.61
N ASP A 32 -38.13 -0.41 -0.89
CA ASP A 32 -36.95 0.40 -1.17
C ASP A 32 -35.73 0.03 -0.31
N PHE A 33 -35.82 -1.02 0.52
CA PHE A 33 -34.72 -1.45 1.37
C PHE A 33 -33.67 -2.22 0.56
N ASP A 34 -32.56 -1.55 0.26
CA ASP A 34 -31.42 -2.17 -0.39
C ASP A 34 -30.48 -2.81 0.64
N ILE A 35 -30.63 -4.11 0.80
CA ILE A 35 -29.79 -4.94 1.67
C ILE A 35 -28.30 -4.87 1.28
N THR A 36 -28.01 -4.63 0.00
CA THR A 36 -26.66 -4.53 -0.55
C THR A 36 -26.01 -3.24 -0.06
N THR A 37 -26.70 -2.11 -0.20
CA THR A 37 -26.23 -0.81 0.29
C THR A 37 -26.14 -0.76 1.84
N CYS A 38 -27.01 -1.45 2.57
CA CYS A 38 -26.91 -1.56 4.04
C CYS A 38 -25.69 -2.38 4.46
N ALA A 39 -25.45 -3.53 3.82
CA ALA A 39 -24.28 -4.37 4.09
C ALA A 39 -22.97 -3.63 3.73
N ILE A 40 -22.94 -2.94 2.59
CA ILE A 40 -21.83 -2.07 2.18
C ILE A 40 -21.64 -0.94 3.18
N GLY A 41 -22.70 -0.27 3.65
CA GLY A 41 -22.60 0.81 4.64
C GLY A 41 -22.02 0.36 5.98
N VAL A 42 -22.37 -0.83 6.45
CA VAL A 42 -21.81 -1.43 7.67
C VAL A 42 -20.35 -1.84 7.48
N VAL A 43 -20.00 -2.38 6.32
CA VAL A 43 -18.62 -2.70 5.95
C VAL A 43 -17.80 -1.41 5.85
N SER A 44 -18.29 -0.38 5.17
CA SER A 44 -17.66 0.94 5.04
C SER A 44 -17.49 1.67 6.39
N ALA A 45 -18.47 1.57 7.29
CA ALA A 45 -18.37 2.08 8.67
C ALA A 45 -17.34 1.29 9.51
N GLY A 46 -17.16 -0.01 9.23
CA GLY A 46 -16.11 -0.84 9.81
C GLY A 46 -14.71 -0.54 9.25
N LEU A 47 -14.62 -0.18 7.97
CA LEU A 47 -13.37 0.16 7.27
C LEU A 47 -12.89 1.59 7.58
N GLY A 48 -13.81 2.54 7.79
CA GLY A 48 -13.49 3.94 8.08
C GLY A 48 -13.12 4.24 9.54
N LYS A 49 -12.03 3.66 10.07
CA LYS A 49 -11.27 4.00 11.32
C LYS A 49 -11.99 4.37 12.64
N GLN A 50 -13.31 4.51 12.74
CA GLN A 50 -13.97 4.97 13.97
C GLN A 50 -14.27 3.86 14.97
N VAL A 51 -14.02 2.59 14.64
CA VAL A 51 -14.22 1.49 15.60
C VAL A 51 -13.06 0.49 15.56
N PRO A 52 -11.94 0.77 16.28
CA PRO A 52 -10.77 -0.11 16.39
C PRO A 52 -11.09 -1.56 16.82
N PHE A 53 -12.25 -1.74 17.46
CA PHE A 53 -12.74 -3.05 17.88
C PHE A 53 -13.13 -3.93 16.68
N VAL A 54 -13.73 -3.37 15.62
CA VAL A 54 -14.35 -4.12 14.50
C VAL A 54 -13.31 -4.87 13.67
N PHE A 55 -12.15 -4.25 13.41
CA PHE A 55 -11.10 -4.82 12.56
C PHE A 55 -10.37 -6.04 13.14
N LYS A 56 -10.23 -6.12 14.48
CA LYS A 56 -9.67 -7.31 15.17
C LYS A 56 -10.51 -8.57 14.91
N TYR A 57 -11.79 -8.40 14.60
CA TYR A 57 -12.73 -9.48 14.38
C TYR A 57 -12.82 -9.88 12.91
N VAL A 58 -12.89 -8.94 11.98
CA VAL A 58 -12.98 -9.19 10.52
C VAL A 58 -11.90 -10.17 10.03
N LYS A 59 -10.64 -9.97 10.43
CA LYS A 59 -9.48 -10.81 10.03
C LYS A 59 -9.54 -12.27 10.54
N LYS A 60 -10.32 -12.55 11.59
CA LYS A 60 -10.49 -13.91 12.13
C LYS A 60 -11.65 -14.65 11.45
N TYR A 61 -12.58 -13.94 10.83
CA TYR A 61 -13.82 -14.50 10.26
C TYR A 61 -13.71 -14.92 8.79
N SER A 62 -12.68 -14.50 8.06
CA SER A 62 -12.36 -15.03 6.72
C SER A 62 -12.01 -16.54 6.71
N SER A 63 -11.87 -17.16 7.90
CA SER A 63 -11.49 -18.55 8.10
C SER A 63 -12.66 -19.55 8.30
N TYR A 64 -13.92 -19.11 8.22
CA TYR A 64 -15.08 -19.98 8.48
C TYR A 64 -15.57 -20.75 7.24
N SER A 65 -15.82 -22.04 7.41
CA SER A 65 -16.33 -22.93 6.36
C SER A 65 -17.79 -22.63 6.00
N VAL A 66 -18.14 -22.72 4.71
CA VAL A 66 -19.51 -22.61 4.14
C VAL A 66 -20.60 -23.30 4.99
N SER A 67 -20.31 -24.46 5.56
CA SER A 67 -21.19 -25.21 6.47
C SER A 67 -21.70 -24.41 7.68
N LYS A 68 -20.84 -23.59 8.30
CA LYS A 68 -21.20 -22.80 9.48
C LYS A 68 -22.08 -21.60 9.11
N LEU A 69 -21.87 -21.01 7.93
CA LEU A 69 -22.74 -19.96 7.38
C LEU A 69 -24.13 -20.52 7.06
N LYS A 70 -24.21 -21.68 6.40
CA LYS A 70 -25.49 -22.38 6.14
C LYS A 70 -26.27 -22.64 7.42
N THR A 71 -25.58 -23.07 8.49
CA THR A 71 -26.19 -23.34 9.79
C THR A 71 -26.73 -22.06 10.45
N GLY A 72 -26.04 -20.93 10.30
CA GLY A 72 -26.51 -19.63 10.80
C GLY A 72 -27.74 -19.13 10.03
N LEU A 73 -27.70 -19.19 8.70
CA LEU A 73 -28.82 -18.79 7.83
C LEU A 73 -30.06 -19.66 8.07
N ALA A 74 -29.88 -20.97 8.28
CA ALA A 74 -30.98 -21.88 8.57
C ALA A 74 -31.75 -21.51 9.85
N LYS A 75 -31.06 -20.95 10.86
CA LYS A 75 -31.72 -20.45 12.09
C LYS A 75 -32.57 -19.20 11.86
N LEU A 76 -32.39 -18.55 10.71
CA LEU A 76 -33.20 -17.41 10.26
C LEU A 76 -34.24 -17.84 9.21
N ASN A 77 -34.51 -19.15 9.09
CA ASN A 77 -35.35 -19.76 8.05
C ASN A 77 -34.89 -19.48 6.60
N ILE A 78 -33.63 -19.06 6.41
CA ILE A 78 -33.02 -18.90 5.10
C ILE A 78 -32.27 -20.20 4.79
N THR A 79 -32.83 -21.02 3.91
CA THR A 79 -32.32 -22.37 3.62
C THR A 79 -32.24 -22.64 2.11
N GLY A 80 -31.63 -23.76 1.74
CA GLY A 80 -31.54 -24.20 0.35
C GLY A 80 -30.87 -23.16 -0.56
N GLN A 81 -31.45 -22.94 -1.74
CA GLN A 81 -30.92 -22.07 -2.78
C GLN A 81 -30.73 -20.61 -2.31
N GLN A 82 -31.64 -20.09 -1.48
CA GLN A 82 -31.53 -18.72 -0.97
C GLN A 82 -30.30 -18.54 -0.06
N ALA A 83 -29.98 -19.54 0.76
CA ALA A 83 -28.78 -19.51 1.58
C ALA A 83 -27.51 -19.61 0.73
N ASP A 84 -27.55 -20.42 -0.33
CA ASP A 84 -26.44 -20.58 -1.27
C ASP A 84 -26.17 -19.30 -2.05
N GLU A 85 -27.19 -18.64 -2.57
CA GLU A 85 -27.08 -17.35 -3.28
C GLU A 85 -26.52 -16.24 -2.37
N ILE A 86 -26.93 -16.19 -1.09
CA ILE A 86 -26.38 -15.23 -0.13
C ILE A 86 -24.92 -15.53 0.16
N ILE A 87 -24.55 -16.79 0.35
CA ILE A 87 -23.15 -17.19 0.58
C ILE A 87 -22.29 -16.89 -0.64
N GLU A 88 -22.80 -17.12 -1.84
CA GLU A 88 -22.12 -16.83 -3.09
C GLU A 88 -21.98 -15.32 -3.32
N LYS A 89 -23.02 -14.53 -3.03
CA LYS A 89 -22.92 -13.06 -3.04
C LYS A 89 -21.92 -12.56 -2.01
N ILE A 90 -21.89 -13.11 -0.79
CA ILE A 90 -20.89 -12.75 0.22
C ILE A 90 -19.48 -13.07 -0.29
N LYS A 91 -19.25 -14.27 -0.85
CA LYS A 91 -17.97 -14.67 -1.45
C LYS A 91 -17.54 -13.70 -2.55
N ASN A 92 -18.42 -13.49 -3.53
CA ASN A 92 -18.17 -12.60 -4.66
C ASN A 92 -17.98 -11.15 -4.19
N SER A 93 -18.68 -10.70 -3.15
CA SER A 93 -18.48 -9.38 -2.55
C SER A 93 -17.14 -9.29 -1.82
N THR A 94 -16.69 -10.33 -1.08
CA THR A 94 -15.34 -10.33 -0.49
C THR A 94 -14.24 -10.30 -1.54
N ASP A 95 -14.43 -11.01 -2.65
CA ASP A 95 -13.48 -10.96 -3.77
C ASP A 95 -13.51 -9.55 -4.41
N ASN A 96 -14.68 -8.93 -4.54
CA ASN A 96 -14.84 -7.58 -5.07
C ASN A 96 -14.40 -6.43 -4.14
N ILE A 97 -14.26 -6.66 -2.84
CA ILE A 97 -13.83 -5.63 -1.86
C ILE A 97 -12.31 -5.32 -1.98
N LEU A 98 -11.54 -6.18 -2.65
CA LEU A 98 -10.09 -6.04 -2.76
C LEU A 98 -9.60 -5.55 -4.13
N PHE A 99 -10.49 -5.38 -5.11
CA PHE A 99 -10.09 -4.88 -6.43
C PHE A 99 -10.21 -3.36 -6.45
N PHE A 100 -9.10 -2.69 -6.18
CA PHE A 100 -8.98 -1.28 -6.52
C PHE A 100 -9.19 -1.12 -8.03
N LYS A 101 -10.07 -0.19 -8.42
CA LYS A 101 -10.28 0.18 -9.81
C LYS A 101 -9.67 1.53 -10.09
N GLU A 102 -9.15 1.70 -11.30
CA GLU A 102 -8.75 3.01 -11.79
C GLU A 102 -9.94 3.99 -11.68
N GLY A 103 -9.67 5.19 -11.17
CA GLY A 103 -10.68 6.21 -10.90
C GLY A 103 -11.48 6.00 -9.61
N GLU A 104 -11.25 4.93 -8.85
CA GLU A 104 -11.95 4.69 -7.60
C GLU A 104 -11.45 5.63 -6.49
N ALA A 105 -12.39 6.30 -5.82
CA ALA A 105 -12.09 7.11 -4.66
C ALA A 105 -11.83 6.20 -3.44
N LEU A 106 -10.61 6.22 -2.93
CA LEU A 106 -10.21 5.40 -1.78
C LEU A 106 -10.77 5.96 -0.47
N SER A 107 -10.64 7.28 -0.30
CA SER A 107 -11.20 8.05 0.83
C SER A 107 -10.75 9.52 0.80
N VAL A 108 -11.37 10.33 1.67
CA VAL A 108 -10.90 11.67 2.01
C VAL A 108 -9.86 11.57 3.13
N TYR A 109 -8.66 12.07 2.87
CA TYR A 109 -7.58 12.08 3.83
C TYR A 109 -7.24 13.49 4.27
N ILE A 110 -6.80 13.67 5.52
CA ILE A 110 -6.39 14.96 6.08
C ILE A 110 -4.90 14.83 6.44
N ASN A 111 -4.04 15.73 5.94
CA ASN A 111 -2.61 15.73 6.27
C ASN A 111 -2.34 16.33 7.66
N LYS A 112 -1.07 16.37 8.07
CA LYS A 112 -0.62 16.94 9.35
C LYS A 112 -0.97 18.44 9.49
N GLN A 113 -1.21 19.14 8.38
CA GLN A 113 -1.59 20.54 8.31
C GLN A 113 -3.12 20.75 8.29
N GLY A 114 -3.92 19.69 8.42
CA GLY A 114 -5.38 19.80 8.41
C GLY A 114 -6.01 19.94 7.01
N LYS A 115 -5.21 19.87 5.93
CA LYS A 115 -5.71 19.96 4.56
C LYS A 115 -6.28 18.60 4.13
N SER A 116 -7.54 18.60 3.69
CA SER A 116 -8.14 17.42 3.09
C SER A 116 -7.70 17.24 1.63
N PHE A 117 -7.52 16.00 1.21
CA PHE A 117 -7.28 15.60 -0.17
C PHE A 117 -8.04 14.32 -0.47
N ASN A 118 -8.59 14.25 -1.68
CA ASN A 118 -9.25 13.06 -2.19
C ASN A 118 -8.17 12.18 -2.79
N CYS A 119 -8.01 10.98 -2.23
CA CYS A 119 -7.13 9.99 -2.83
C CYS A 119 -7.95 9.16 -3.82
N VAL A 120 -7.59 9.29 -5.09
CA VAL A 120 -8.18 8.51 -6.17
C VAL A 120 -7.08 7.59 -6.69
N VAL A 121 -7.42 6.34 -6.95
CA VAL A 121 -6.52 5.41 -7.64
C VAL A 121 -6.31 5.93 -9.06
N GLU A 122 -5.10 6.38 -9.38
CA GLU A 122 -4.75 6.82 -10.73
C GLU A 122 -4.63 5.63 -11.67
N SER A 123 -4.09 4.51 -11.21
CA SER A 123 -3.96 3.28 -12.01
C SER A 123 -3.67 2.07 -11.14
N VAL A 124 -4.01 0.88 -11.64
CA VAL A 124 -3.71 -0.40 -11.00
C VAL A 124 -3.06 -1.34 -12.01
N ARG A 125 -1.95 -1.95 -11.60
CA ARG A 125 -1.34 -3.08 -12.31
C ARG A 125 -1.70 -4.36 -11.54
N PRO A 126 -2.50 -5.27 -12.11
CA PRO A 126 -2.87 -6.51 -11.44
C PRO A 126 -1.65 -7.35 -11.02
N GLY A 127 -1.70 -7.90 -9.82
CA GLY A 127 -0.68 -8.82 -9.30
C GLY A 127 -1.01 -10.29 -9.55
N THR A 128 -0.03 -11.15 -9.34
CA THR A 128 -0.16 -12.62 -9.45
C THR A 128 0.26 -13.35 -8.17
N ASN A 129 0.80 -12.65 -7.17
CA ASN A 129 1.38 -13.27 -5.97
C ASN A 129 0.66 -12.93 -4.65
N GLY A 130 -0.45 -12.18 -4.70
CA GLY A 130 -1.20 -11.75 -3.51
C GLY A 130 -0.48 -10.73 -2.62
N LYS A 131 0.58 -10.09 -3.13
CA LYS A 131 1.28 -8.98 -2.50
C LYS A 131 1.03 -7.68 -3.25
N TYR A 132 1.16 -6.57 -2.54
CA TYR A 132 0.74 -5.25 -2.99
C TYR A 132 1.85 -4.22 -2.80
N VAL A 133 1.95 -3.29 -3.73
CA VAL A 133 2.77 -2.07 -3.66
C VAL A 133 1.85 -0.88 -3.79
N VAL A 134 1.97 0.07 -2.88
CA VAL A 134 1.30 1.38 -3.00
C VAL A 134 2.35 2.43 -3.35
N MET A 135 2.09 3.21 -4.38
CA MET A 135 2.99 4.28 -4.84
C MET A 135 2.25 5.57 -5.15
N GLY A 136 2.93 6.69 -5.04
CA GLY A 136 2.38 8.02 -5.25
C GLY A 136 3.39 9.11 -4.94
N ARG A 137 3.14 10.33 -5.41
CA ARG A 137 4.08 11.47 -5.25
C ARG A 137 4.21 11.98 -3.82
N SER A 138 3.18 11.79 -3.00
CA SER A 138 3.15 12.29 -1.64
C SER A 138 3.00 11.15 -0.65
N MET A 139 3.96 11.07 0.27
CA MET A 139 4.10 9.89 1.13
C MET A 139 3.04 9.76 2.21
N ASP A 140 2.47 10.86 2.68
CA ASP A 140 1.39 10.84 3.67
C ASP A 140 0.16 10.07 3.14
N PRO A 141 -0.39 10.40 1.94
CA PRO A 141 -1.42 9.58 1.28
C PRO A 141 -1.02 8.12 1.08
N VAL A 142 0.17 7.86 0.52
CA VAL A 142 0.66 6.50 0.22
C VAL A 142 0.70 5.65 1.48
N LYS A 143 1.25 6.18 2.59
CA LYS A 143 1.32 5.50 3.88
C LYS A 143 -0.06 5.16 4.41
N LYS A 144 -1.02 6.07 4.26
CA LYS A 144 -2.38 5.84 4.74
C LYS A 144 -3.11 4.76 3.96
N VAL A 145 -3.06 4.81 2.63
CA VAL A 145 -3.61 3.76 1.75
C VAL A 145 -2.97 2.41 2.07
N ALA A 146 -1.64 2.38 2.22
CA ALA A 146 -0.93 1.17 2.59
C ALA A 146 -1.32 0.64 3.96
N ASP A 147 -1.48 1.50 4.97
CA ASP A 147 -1.92 1.07 6.30
C ASP A 147 -3.33 0.49 6.27
N ASP A 148 -4.25 1.11 5.53
CA ASP A 148 -5.60 0.60 5.34
C ASP A 148 -5.57 -0.78 4.64
N LEU A 149 -4.73 -0.92 3.60
CA LEU A 149 -4.54 -2.18 2.89
C LEU A 149 -3.90 -3.27 3.76
N LYS A 150 -2.90 -2.93 4.59
CA LYS A 150 -2.25 -3.87 5.52
C LYS A 150 -3.25 -4.48 6.49
N VAL A 151 -4.31 -3.75 6.88
CA VAL A 151 -5.35 -4.32 7.74
C VAL A 151 -6.14 -5.41 7.01
N LEU A 152 -6.34 -5.27 5.70
CA LEU A 152 -7.06 -6.21 4.86
C LEU A 152 -6.22 -7.44 4.50
N VAL A 153 -5.03 -7.23 3.95
CA VAL A 153 -4.21 -8.29 3.33
C VAL A 153 -3.04 -8.75 4.19
N GLY A 154 -2.81 -8.09 5.34
CA GLY A 154 -1.71 -8.37 6.26
C GLY A 154 -0.47 -7.51 6.03
N ASN A 155 0.21 -7.15 7.13
CA ASN A 155 1.36 -6.24 7.10
C ASN A 155 2.48 -6.70 6.16
N ASP A 156 2.76 -8.00 6.13
CA ASP A 156 3.89 -8.55 5.36
C ASP A 156 3.63 -8.57 3.85
N ASN A 157 2.38 -8.37 3.42
CA ASN A 157 1.97 -8.42 2.03
C ASN A 157 1.90 -7.05 1.36
N VAL A 158 2.04 -5.95 2.11
CA VAL A 158 1.99 -4.59 1.55
C VAL A 158 3.36 -3.93 1.64
N ARG A 159 3.79 -3.29 0.56
CA ARG A 159 4.98 -2.43 0.49
C ARG A 159 4.55 -1.04 0.01
N ILE A 160 5.33 -0.04 0.39
CA ILE A 160 5.24 1.32 -0.15
C ILE A 160 6.55 1.65 -0.83
N LEU A 161 6.51 2.41 -1.92
CA LEU A 161 7.70 3.02 -2.49
C LEU A 161 7.96 4.32 -1.71
N ASP A 162 8.78 4.28 -0.65
CA ASP A 162 9.13 5.48 0.12
C ASP A 162 10.62 5.73 0.28
N ASP A 163 10.96 7.00 0.54
CA ASP A 163 12.35 7.49 0.71
C ASP A 163 13.10 6.75 1.82
N ALA A 164 12.36 6.27 2.80
CA ALA A 164 12.85 5.33 3.76
C ALA A 164 12.37 3.94 3.31
N TYR A 165 13.14 2.88 3.48
CA TYR A 165 12.59 1.52 3.44
C TYR A 165 12.29 0.90 2.05
N LEU A 166 13.39 0.57 1.36
CA LEU A 166 13.54 -0.77 0.77
C LEU A 166 13.37 -1.90 1.82
N GLY A 167 12.73 -1.73 2.98
CA GLY A 167 12.54 -2.74 4.02
C GLY A 167 13.84 -3.41 4.51
N GLY A 168 14.97 -2.70 4.50
CA GLY A 168 16.29 -3.28 4.79
C GLY A 168 16.78 -4.26 3.71
N GLN A 169 16.13 -4.31 2.55
CA GLN A 169 16.61 -5.05 1.39
C GLN A 169 17.96 -4.48 0.97
N LYS A 170 18.79 -5.38 0.48
CA LYS A 170 20.10 -5.08 -0.03
C LYS A 170 20.16 -5.53 -1.47
N PHE A 171 20.84 -4.76 -2.29
CA PHE A 171 21.01 -5.12 -3.68
C PHE A 171 22.46 -4.96 -4.10
N LYS A 172 22.88 -5.79 -5.04
CA LYS A 172 24.21 -5.67 -5.63
C LYS A 172 24.18 -4.57 -6.68
N LEU A 173 25.01 -3.56 -6.46
CA LEU A 173 25.40 -2.65 -7.52
C LEU A 173 26.68 -3.21 -8.12
N ASN A 174 26.62 -3.67 -9.38
CA ASN A 174 27.81 -4.08 -10.11
C ASN A 174 28.82 -2.93 -10.15
N ASP A 175 30.11 -3.22 -10.13
CA ASP A 175 31.16 -2.21 -10.27
C ASP A 175 30.90 -1.30 -11.48
N TYR A 176 30.88 0.01 -11.27
CA TYR A 176 30.65 0.98 -12.34
C TYR A 176 31.40 2.29 -12.12
N ASP A 177 31.69 2.94 -13.24
CA ASP A 177 32.33 4.24 -13.30
C ASP A 177 31.34 5.28 -13.84
N TYR A 178 31.37 6.48 -13.28
CA TYR A 178 30.59 7.63 -13.72
C TYR A 178 31.47 8.88 -13.78
N THR A 179 31.26 9.76 -14.75
CA THR A 179 31.98 11.02 -14.85
C THR A 179 31.00 12.16 -14.64
N LEU A 180 31.22 12.94 -13.59
CA LEU A 180 30.43 14.13 -13.27
C LEU A 180 30.63 15.22 -14.33
N PRO A 181 29.71 16.20 -14.44
CA PRO A 181 29.84 17.34 -15.34
C PRO A 181 31.15 18.12 -15.18
N SER A 182 31.74 18.11 -13.98
CA SER A 182 33.06 18.68 -13.69
C SER A 182 34.24 17.93 -14.30
N GLY A 183 34.01 16.76 -14.91
CA GLY A 183 35.04 15.83 -15.37
C GLY A 183 35.58 14.90 -14.27
N LYS A 184 35.11 15.04 -13.03
CA LYS A 184 35.50 14.19 -11.91
C LYS A 184 34.95 12.78 -12.10
N LYS A 185 35.83 11.78 -12.00
CA LYS A 185 35.46 10.36 -12.10
C LYS A 185 35.09 9.79 -10.73
N VAL A 186 33.93 9.15 -10.66
CA VAL A 186 33.44 8.39 -9.51
C VAL A 186 33.47 6.91 -9.87
N SER A 187 34.11 6.10 -9.04
CA SER A 187 34.26 4.66 -9.28
C SER A 187 33.72 3.89 -8.07
N TYR A 188 32.56 3.24 -8.24
CA TYR A 188 31.94 2.45 -7.19
C TYR A 188 32.47 1.02 -7.29
N LYS A 189 33.61 0.78 -6.64
CA LYS A 189 34.34 -0.50 -6.62
C LYS A 189 34.83 -0.82 -5.21
N ALA A 190 35.46 -1.98 -5.03
CA ALA A 190 36.17 -2.32 -3.80
C ALA A 190 37.11 -1.17 -3.37
N GLY A 191 37.02 -0.76 -2.10
CA GLY A 191 37.76 0.36 -1.53
C GLY A 191 37.03 1.72 -1.57
N TYR A 192 35.88 1.82 -2.23
CA TYR A 192 35.07 3.05 -2.22
C TYR A 192 34.56 3.37 -0.81
N LYS A 193 34.63 4.66 -0.42
CA LYS A 193 34.31 5.13 0.93
C LYS A 193 32.98 5.89 0.92
N ILE A 194 32.11 5.53 1.85
CA ILE A 194 30.84 6.22 2.12
C ILE A 194 30.99 6.96 3.44
N TYR A 195 30.54 8.21 3.47
CA TYR A 195 30.77 9.13 4.58
C TYR A 195 29.50 9.35 5.41
N ASP A 196 29.67 9.64 6.71
CA ASP A 196 28.59 10.16 7.55
C ASP A 196 28.50 11.69 7.46
N LYS A 197 27.49 12.27 8.12
CA LYS A 197 27.24 13.72 8.16
C LYS A 197 28.39 14.57 8.74
N ASN A 198 29.37 13.94 9.40
CA ASN A 198 30.53 14.59 10.00
C ASN A 198 31.79 14.37 9.15
N ASN A 199 31.64 13.91 7.89
CA ASN A 199 32.72 13.55 6.98
C ASN A 199 33.63 12.41 7.47
N ASN A 200 33.16 11.58 8.41
CA ASN A 200 33.88 10.36 8.79
C ASN A 200 33.55 9.23 7.82
N VAL A 201 34.52 8.37 7.53
CA VAL A 201 34.27 7.15 6.76
C VAL A 201 33.36 6.24 7.58
N LYS A 202 32.12 6.08 7.11
CA LYS A 202 31.11 5.22 7.72
C LYS A 202 31.18 3.79 7.18
N TYR A 203 31.43 3.64 5.88
CA TYR A 203 31.56 2.35 5.22
C TYR A 203 32.67 2.37 4.17
N THR A 204 33.30 1.22 3.94
CA THR A 204 34.23 1.00 2.83
C THR A 204 33.82 -0.27 2.10
N LEU A 205 33.57 -0.19 0.80
CA LEU A 205 33.09 -1.31 0.00
C LEU A 205 34.16 -2.40 -0.13
N LYS A 206 33.76 -3.66 -0.10
CA LYS A 206 34.62 -4.84 -0.29
C LYS A 206 34.47 -5.47 -1.69
N GLY A 207 33.87 -4.75 -2.63
CA GLY A 207 33.68 -5.18 -4.04
C GLY A 207 32.40 -5.99 -4.28
N ASN A 208 32.09 -6.95 -3.41
CA ASN A 208 30.83 -7.72 -3.50
C ASN A 208 29.77 -7.26 -2.48
N ASP A 209 29.94 -6.07 -1.90
CA ASP A 209 29.03 -5.58 -0.89
C ASP A 209 27.66 -5.27 -1.50
N GLU A 210 26.63 -5.70 -0.79
CA GLU A 210 25.27 -5.31 -1.10
C GLU A 210 25.00 -3.94 -0.51
N TRP A 211 24.44 -3.06 -1.33
CA TRP A 211 24.09 -1.71 -0.95
C TRP A 211 22.69 -1.68 -0.34
N THR A 212 22.56 -0.91 0.74
CA THR A 212 21.25 -0.49 1.28
C THR A 212 20.91 0.91 0.78
N VAL A 213 19.63 1.28 0.88
CA VAL A 213 19.18 2.67 0.68
C VAL A 213 19.97 3.61 1.56
N ASP A 214 20.13 3.26 2.85
CA ASP A 214 20.84 4.13 3.78
C ASP A 214 22.30 4.37 3.34
N MET A 215 22.96 3.35 2.79
CA MET A 215 24.29 3.51 2.22
C MET A 215 24.27 4.46 1.03
N ALA A 216 23.35 4.26 0.08
CA ALA A 216 23.20 5.11 -1.09
C ALA A 216 22.79 6.56 -0.74
N TRP A 217 21.93 6.75 0.26
CA TRP A 217 21.52 8.06 0.77
C TRP A 217 22.69 8.77 1.44
N ASN A 218 23.37 8.09 2.36
CA ASN A 218 24.53 8.67 3.04
C ASN A 218 25.63 9.04 2.05
N ASP A 219 25.82 8.21 1.01
CA ASP A 219 26.74 8.52 -0.07
C ASP A 219 26.31 9.78 -0.81
N MET A 220 25.09 9.82 -1.37
CA MET A 220 24.56 10.98 -2.10
C MET A 220 24.63 12.29 -1.27
N VAL A 221 24.24 12.23 0.00
CA VAL A 221 24.12 13.42 0.86
C VAL A 221 25.47 13.88 1.41
N ASN A 222 26.32 12.96 1.90
CA ASN A 222 27.51 13.34 2.65
C ASN A 222 28.82 13.20 1.87
N ASN A 223 28.82 12.54 0.70
CA ASN A 223 30.06 12.36 -0.04
C ASN A 223 30.44 13.68 -0.75
N PRO A 224 31.63 14.24 -0.49
CA PRO A 224 32.11 15.46 -1.14
C PRO A 224 32.33 15.30 -2.65
N VAL A 225 32.23 14.07 -3.16
CA VAL A 225 32.27 13.80 -4.58
C VAL A 225 31.16 14.51 -5.36
N TYR A 226 30.01 14.76 -4.72
CA TYR A 226 28.82 15.36 -5.35
C TYR A 226 28.65 16.85 -5.08
N ASP A 227 29.56 17.50 -4.35
CA ASP A 227 29.39 18.90 -3.95
C ASP A 227 29.32 19.86 -5.13
N ASP A 228 29.88 19.48 -6.28
CA ASP A 228 29.87 20.22 -7.53
C ASP A 228 28.55 20.11 -8.33
N ILE A 229 27.75 19.07 -8.07
CA ILE A 229 26.45 18.85 -8.72
C ILE A 229 25.26 19.17 -7.83
N LYS A 230 25.50 19.55 -6.57
CA LYS A 230 24.47 20.02 -5.63
C LYS A 230 24.20 21.51 -5.83
N ASP A 231 22.94 21.89 -5.70
CA ASP A 231 22.53 23.29 -5.66
C ASP A 231 22.78 23.91 -4.26
N ALA A 232 22.42 25.18 -4.10
CA ALA A 232 22.61 25.92 -2.84
C ALA A 232 21.83 25.31 -1.64
N ASN A 233 20.84 24.47 -1.90
CA ASN A 233 20.05 23.76 -0.89
C ASN A 233 20.53 22.31 -0.67
N GLY A 234 21.58 21.88 -1.39
CA GLY A 234 22.11 20.52 -1.32
C GLY A 234 21.40 19.50 -2.23
N TYR A 235 20.53 19.94 -3.13
CA TYR A 235 19.81 19.04 -4.05
C TYR A 235 20.57 18.84 -5.36
N ILE A 236 20.57 17.62 -5.88
CA ILE A 236 21.06 17.31 -7.22
C ILE A 236 19.88 17.45 -8.20
N ASN A 237 19.89 18.51 -9.01
CA ASN A 237 18.75 18.83 -9.89
C ASN A 237 18.90 18.32 -11.33
N ASN A 238 20.11 17.87 -11.71
CA ASN A 238 20.36 17.32 -13.03
C ASN A 238 19.89 15.85 -13.09
N ILE A 239 18.93 15.58 -13.99
CA ILE A 239 18.33 14.27 -14.16
C ILE A 239 19.34 13.19 -14.58
N ASP A 240 20.31 13.52 -15.42
CA ASP A 240 21.29 12.55 -15.90
C ASP A 240 22.32 12.21 -14.82
N ASP A 241 22.66 13.17 -13.96
CA ASP A 241 23.45 12.90 -12.76
C ASP A 241 22.70 11.97 -11.79
N LEU A 242 21.43 12.26 -11.51
CA LEU A 242 20.60 11.46 -10.61
C LEU A 242 20.51 9.99 -11.06
N LYS A 243 20.37 9.72 -12.37
CA LYS A 243 20.29 8.34 -12.91
C LYS A 243 21.54 7.51 -12.63
N ASN A 244 22.68 8.15 -12.41
CA ASN A 244 23.96 7.48 -12.16
C ASN A 244 24.24 7.24 -10.68
N LEU A 245 23.42 7.79 -9.78
CA LEU A 245 23.59 7.63 -8.34
C LEU A 245 23.21 6.21 -7.90
N PRO A 246 23.87 5.67 -6.86
CA PRO A 246 23.49 4.40 -6.24
C PRO A 246 22.01 4.34 -5.88
N MET A 247 21.45 5.46 -5.38
CA MET A 247 20.06 5.54 -4.95
C MET A 247 19.07 5.24 -6.09
N TYR A 248 19.28 5.86 -7.25
CA TYR A 248 18.44 5.63 -8.43
C TYR A 248 18.51 4.17 -8.89
N LYS A 249 19.73 3.61 -8.97
CA LYS A 249 19.93 2.22 -9.40
C LYS A 249 19.30 1.21 -8.44
N LEU A 250 19.41 1.44 -7.13
CA LEU A 250 18.79 0.60 -6.11
C LEU A 250 17.26 0.62 -6.22
N ASN A 251 16.67 1.80 -6.35
CA ASN A 251 15.22 1.91 -6.46
C ASN A 251 14.73 1.26 -7.76
N LYS A 252 15.47 1.41 -8.88
CA LYS A 252 15.19 0.68 -10.13
C LYS A 252 15.22 -0.84 -9.96
N GLN A 253 16.27 -1.39 -9.33
CA GLN A 253 16.36 -2.85 -9.08
C GLN A 253 15.22 -3.35 -8.18
N TRP A 254 14.75 -2.52 -7.24
CA TRP A 254 13.62 -2.89 -6.41
C TRP A 254 12.30 -2.91 -7.18
N ILE A 255 12.04 -1.90 -8.00
CA ILE A 255 10.90 -1.85 -8.92
C ILE A 255 10.87 -3.10 -9.81
N GLU A 256 12.01 -3.43 -10.42
CA GLU A 256 12.16 -4.63 -11.25
C GLU A 256 11.89 -5.91 -10.45
N LYS A 257 12.39 -6.00 -9.20
CA LYS A 257 12.10 -7.12 -8.31
C LYS A 257 10.61 -7.27 -8.04
N MET A 258 9.91 -6.20 -7.71
CA MET A 258 8.46 -6.25 -7.42
C MET A 258 7.65 -6.60 -8.67
N LYS A 259 8.05 -6.10 -9.84
CA LYS A 259 7.49 -6.49 -11.13
C LYS A 259 7.66 -7.99 -11.37
N ASN A 260 8.87 -8.52 -11.18
CA ASN A 260 9.20 -9.93 -11.41
C ASN A 260 8.56 -10.88 -10.39
N GLU A 261 8.41 -10.46 -9.14
CA GLU A 261 7.71 -11.24 -8.11
C GLU A 261 6.20 -11.25 -8.34
N GLY A 262 5.65 -10.38 -9.19
CA GLY A 262 4.22 -10.36 -9.53
C GLY A 262 3.36 -9.59 -8.52
N TYR A 263 3.89 -8.52 -7.93
CA TYR A 263 3.10 -7.66 -7.05
C TYR A 263 1.98 -6.96 -7.82
N GLU A 264 0.84 -6.78 -7.15
CA GLU A 264 -0.17 -5.80 -7.55
C GLU A 264 0.33 -4.40 -7.20
N VAL A 265 0.20 -3.45 -8.12
CA VAL A 265 0.64 -2.07 -7.90
C VAL A 265 -0.55 -1.15 -7.92
N ILE A 266 -0.71 -0.37 -6.86
CA ILE A 266 -1.73 0.66 -6.68
C ILE A 266 -1.03 2.00 -6.76
N ASN A 267 -1.20 2.69 -7.89
CA ASN A 267 -0.68 4.03 -8.09
C ASN A 267 -1.78 5.05 -7.76
N ILE A 268 -1.53 5.89 -6.76
CA ILE A 268 -2.46 6.96 -6.36
C ILE A 268 -2.08 8.34 -6.93
N GLY A 269 -1.08 8.38 -7.81
CA GLY A 269 -0.68 9.56 -8.56
C GLY A 269 -0.17 10.69 -7.68
N ASN A 270 -0.71 11.89 -7.89
CA ASN A 270 -0.32 13.12 -7.19
C ASN A 270 -1.49 13.75 -6.41
N PRO A 271 -1.96 13.11 -5.33
CA PRO A 271 -3.18 13.53 -4.63
C PRO A 271 -3.05 14.91 -3.97
N THR A 272 -1.82 15.42 -3.77
CA THR A 272 -1.55 16.74 -3.20
C THR A 272 -1.37 17.83 -4.25
N SER A 273 -1.42 17.48 -5.54
CA SER A 273 -1.15 18.36 -6.68
C SER A 273 0.19 19.09 -6.58
N GLU A 274 1.22 18.41 -6.08
CA GLU A 274 2.55 18.99 -5.97
C GLU A 274 3.11 19.35 -7.36
N PRO A 275 3.60 20.59 -7.57
CA PRO A 275 3.87 21.12 -8.91
C PRO A 275 5.17 20.60 -9.54
N THR A 276 6.07 19.97 -8.78
CA THR A 276 7.43 19.63 -9.23
C THR A 276 7.51 18.28 -9.93
N GLN A 277 8.32 18.13 -10.97
CA GLN A 277 8.62 16.80 -11.51
C GLN A 277 9.44 15.98 -10.49
N SER A 278 9.17 14.69 -10.33
CA SER A 278 9.96 13.79 -9.46
C SER A 278 10.54 12.66 -10.30
N LEU A 279 11.86 12.69 -10.52
CA LEU A 279 12.55 11.67 -11.30
C LEU A 279 12.36 10.27 -10.72
N PHE A 280 12.36 10.15 -9.39
CA PHE A 280 12.15 8.88 -8.71
C PHE A 280 10.74 8.36 -8.97
N PHE A 281 9.72 9.21 -8.84
CA PHE A 281 8.36 8.82 -9.14
C PHE A 281 8.16 8.46 -10.63
N ASP A 282 8.77 9.22 -11.54
CA ASP A 282 8.72 8.95 -12.98
C ASP A 282 9.37 7.59 -13.30
N MET A 283 10.47 7.24 -12.64
CA MET A 283 11.06 5.90 -12.73
C MET A 283 10.17 4.83 -12.10
N GLU A 284 9.59 5.08 -10.93
CA GLU A 284 8.67 4.15 -10.25
C GLU A 284 7.46 3.83 -11.11
N LYS A 285 6.95 4.79 -11.88
CA LYS A 285 5.85 4.55 -12.84
C LYS A 285 6.17 3.45 -13.86
N SER A 286 7.44 3.21 -14.18
CA SER A 286 7.82 2.11 -15.10
C SER A 286 7.44 0.72 -14.60
N ILE A 287 7.12 0.58 -13.31
CA ILE A 287 6.54 -0.67 -12.78
C ILE A 287 5.20 -1.01 -13.44
N MET A 288 4.49 0.02 -13.94
CA MET A 288 3.19 -0.08 -14.58
C MET A 288 3.29 -0.53 -16.05
N ASP A 289 4.47 -0.44 -16.67
CA ASP A 289 4.66 -0.81 -18.08
C ASP A 289 4.59 -2.33 -18.26
N PHE A 290 3.90 -2.79 -19.32
CA PHE A 290 3.78 -4.19 -19.71
C PHE A 290 4.91 -4.60 -20.65
#